data_AF-A0A2D6SHM7-F1
#
_entry.id   AF-A0A2D6SHM7-F1
#
_cell.length_a   1.000
_cell.length_b   1.000
_cell.length_c   1.000
_cell.angle_alpha   90.00
_cell.angle_beta   90.00
_cell.angle_gamma   90.00
#
_symmetry.space_group_name_H-M   'P 1'
#
loop_
_entity.id
_entity.type
_entity.pdbx_description
1 polymer ?
#
loop_
_entity_poly.entity_id
_entity_poly.type
_entity_poly.pdbx_seq_one_letter_code
_entity_poly.pdbx_strand_id
1 'polypeptide(L)' 'MIRLGVDVGGTFTDFALIDDSGGQFAIHKQLTTPHDPSDAVLSGIKEILKLNNMSISFVPL' A
#
# COMPACT_ATOMS: atom_id res chain seq x y z
N MET A 1 6.05 -4.87 -13.74
CA MET A 1 5.65 -3.51 -13.31
C MET A 1 4.89 -3.70 -12.02
N ILE A 2 5.21 -2.92 -10.98
CA ILE A 2 4.50 -3.00 -9.71
C ILE A 2 3.33 -2.02 -9.73
N ARG A 3 2.16 -2.49 -9.33
CA ARG A 3 0.95 -1.70 -9.15
C ARG A 3 0.49 -1.82 -7.70
N LEU A 4 0.12 -0.69 -7.10
CA LEU A 4 -0.45 -0.65 -5.75
C LEU A 4 -1.81 0.01 -5.81
N GLY A 5 -2.85 -0.76 -5.50
CA GLY A 5 -4.20 -0.25 -5.26
C GLY A 5 -4.40 0.04 -3.77
N VAL A 6 -5.09 1.13 -3.47
CA VAL A 6 -5.45 1.55 -2.11
C VAL A 6 -6.94 1.90 -2.09
N ASP A 7 -7.68 1.34 -1.15
CA ASP A 7 -9.09 1.66 -0.89
C ASP A 7 -9.25 2.18 0.54
N VAL A 8 -9.76 3.40 0.67
CA VAL A 8 -9.91 4.09 1.95
C VAL A 8 -11.37 3.98 2.39
N GLY A 9 -11.64 3.09 3.34
CA GLY A 9 -12.94 2.97 3.99
C GLY A 9 -13.03 3.76 5.30
N GLY A 10 -14.19 3.68 5.96
CA GLY A 10 -14.41 4.34 7.26
C GLY A 10 -13.68 3.69 8.43
N THR A 11 -13.66 2.35 8.47
CA THR A 11 -12.99 1.58 9.53
C THR A 11 -11.61 1.10 9.12
N PHE A 12 -11.48 0.64 7.88
CA PHE A 12 -10.25 0.04 7.36
C PHE A 12 -9.81 0.72 6.07
N THR A 13 -8.49 0.74 5.88
CA THR A 13 -7.83 1.04 4.62
C THR A 13 -7.22 -0.26 4.10
N ASP A 14 -7.54 -0.60 2.86
CA ASP A 14 -7.16 -1.84 2.19
C ASP A 14 -6.10 -1.56 1.12
N PHE A 15 -5.13 -2.47 0.98
CA PHE A 15 -4.00 -2.36 0.05
C PHE A 15 -3.87 -3.64 -0.76
N ALA A 16 -3.70 -3.49 -2.08
CA ALA A 16 -3.45 -4.60 -3.00
C ALA A 16 -2.22 -4.30 -3.85
N LEU A 17 -1.20 -5.13 -3.73
CA LEU A 17 0.08 -5.00 -4.42
C LEU A 17 0.22 -6.11 -5.45
N ILE A 18 0.45 -5.74 -6.71
CA ILE A 18 0.50 -6.66 -7.84
C ILE A 18 1.79 -6.43 -8.61
N ASP A 19 2.53 -7.50 -8.89
CA ASP A 19 3.57 -7.51 -9.92
C ASP A 19 3.07 -8.15 -11.22
N ASP A 20 3.08 -7.37 -12.29
CA ASP A 20 2.67 -7.79 -13.63
C ASP A 20 3.54 -8.89 -14.23
N SER A 21 4.70 -9.18 -13.63
CA SER A 21 5.53 -10.33 -14.00
C SER A 21 4.91 -11.68 -13.56
N GLY A 22 3.82 -11.65 -12.80
CA GLY A 22 3.10 -12.82 -12.28
C GLY A 22 3.66 -13.37 -10.97
N GLY A 23 4.70 -12.75 -10.40
CA GLY A 23 5.43 -13.29 -9.26
C GLY A 23 4.87 -12.92 -7.87
N GLN A 24 4.38 -11.69 -7.67
CA GLN A 24 4.05 -11.18 -6.34
C GLN A 24 2.66 -10.58 -6.27
N PHE A 25 1.85 -11.13 -5.36
CA PHE A 25 0.56 -10.61 -4.95
C PHE A 25 0.52 -10.52 -3.43
N ALA A 26 0.28 -9.31 -2.91
CA ALA A 26 0.18 -9.11 -1.47
C ALA A 26 -1.02 -8.23 -1.12
N ILE A 27 -1.63 -8.53 0.02
CA ILE A 27 -2.74 -7.75 0.58
C ILE A 27 -2.33 -7.27 1.96
N HIS A 28 -2.69 -6.04 2.28
CA HIS A 28 -2.57 -5.50 3.63
C HIS A 28 -3.86 -4.76 3.98
N LYS A 29 -4.23 -4.79 5.25
CA LYS A 29 -5.39 -4.10 5.80
C LYS A 29 -4.99 -3.51 7.13
N GLN A 30 -5.37 -2.27 7.37
CA GLN A 30 -5.22 -1.65 8.68
C GLN A 30 -6.35 -0.69 8.97
N LEU A 31 -6.43 -0.22 10.22
CA LEU A 31 -7.44 0.76 10.62
C LEU A 31 -7.22 2.08 9.86
N THR A 32 -8.31 2.65 9.34
CA THR A 32 -8.30 4.01 8.82
C THR A 32 -8.01 4.97 9.97
N THR A 33 -7.27 6.03 9.67
CA THR A 33 -7.10 7.18 10.57
C THR A 33 -8.15 8.21 10.18
N PRO A 34 -9.35 8.27 10.82
CA PRO A 34 -10.49 8.95 10.22
C PRO A 34 -10.35 10.47 10.15
N HIS A 35 -9.52 11.04 11.03
CA HIS A 35 -9.24 12.47 11.05
C HIS A 35 -8.24 12.89 9.96
N ASP A 36 -7.39 11.96 9.52
CA ASP A 36 -6.51 12.13 8.35
C ASP A 36 -6.23 10.76 7.70
N PRO A 37 -7.02 10.37 6.69
CA PRO A 37 -6.82 9.09 6.02
C PRO A 37 -5.46 8.96 5.33
N SER A 38 -4.80 10.08 5.02
CA SER A 38 -3.47 10.10 4.40
C SER A 38 -2.44 9.38 5.26
N ASP A 39 -2.55 9.49 6.59
CA ASP A 39 -1.66 8.81 7.53
C ASP A 39 -1.78 7.29 7.43
N ALA A 40 -3.01 6.78 7.35
CA ALA A 40 -3.26 5.35 7.11
C ALA A 40 -2.76 4.93 5.73
N VAL A 41 -2.91 5.74 4.69
CA VAL A 41 -2.37 5.42 3.36
C VAL A 41 -0.83 5.33 3.41
N LEU A 42 -0.16 6.34 3.94
CA LEU A 42 1.31 6.41 3.95
C LEU A 42 1.95 5.33 4.83
N SER A 43 1.38 5.04 6.00
CA SER A 43 1.85 3.96 6.88
C SER A 43 1.63 2.59 6.26
N GLY A 44 0.46 2.34 5.67
CA GLY A 44 0.13 1.05 5.06
C GLY A 44 0.96 0.76 3.80
N ILE A 45 1.27 1.78 2.98
CA ILE A 45 2.23 1.65 1.86
C ILE A 45 3.59 1.20 2.38
N LYS A 46 4.11 1.84 3.44
CA LYS A 46 5.42 1.47 4.01
C LYS A 46 5.39 0.04 4.55
N GLU A 47 4.30 -0.37 5.20
CA GLU A 47 4.18 -1.68 5.82
C GLU A 47 4.10 -2.80 4.78
N ILE A 48 3.24 -2.65 3.75
CA ILE A 48 3.13 -3.67 2.69
C ILE A 48 4.44 -3.80 1.89
N LEU A 49 5.17 -2.72 1.64
CA LEU A 49 6.48 -2.78 0.97
C LEU A 49 7.51 -3.50 1.85
N LYS A 50 7.56 -3.17 3.15
CA LYS A 50 8.48 -3.81 4.11
C LYS A 50 8.23 -5.32 4.23
N LEU A 51 6.96 -5.72 4.34
CA LEU A 51 6.57 -7.14 4.45
C LEU A 51 6.92 -7.96 3.20
N ASN A 52 7.02 -7.32 2.04
CA ASN A 52 7.34 -7.97 0.77
C ASN A 52 8.78 -7.66 0.30
N ASN A 53 9.65 -7.18 1.20
CA ASN A 53 11.05 -6.87 0.91
C ASN A 53 11.26 -5.95 -0.32
N MET A 54 10.32 -5.02 -0.54
CA MET A 54 10.39 -4.07 -1.65
C MET A 54 10.81 -2.67 -1.19
N SER A 55 11.45 -1.93 -2.09
CA SER A 55 11.84 -0.54 -1.89
C SER A 55 11.25 0.35 -2.97
N ILE A 56 10.93 1.58 -2.61
CA ILE A 56 10.48 2.64 -3.53
C ILE A 56 11.64 3.59 -3.79
N SER A 57 11.86 3.96 -5.05
CA SER A 57 12.75 5.04 -5.45
C SER A 57 11.94 6.28 -5.86
N PHE A 58 12.52 7.46 -5.62
CA PHE A 58 11.97 8.70 -6.13
C PHE A 58 12.21 8.79 -7.64
N VAL A 59 11.16 9.10 -8.39
CA VAL A 59 11.27 9.42 -9.82
C VAL A 59 11.05 10.92 -9.97
N PRO A 60 12.07 11.70 -10.36
CA PRO A 60 11.90 13.12 -10.65
C PRO A 60 10.96 13.31 -11.83
N LEU A 61 10.06 14.29 -11.71
CA LEU A 61 9.17 14.74 -12.78
C LEU A 61 9.93 15.52 -13.85
#